data_AF-A0A268TXJ1-F1
#
_entry.id   AF-A0A268TXJ1-F1
#
_cell.length_a   1.000
_cell.length_b   1.000
_cell.length_c   1.000
_cell.angle_alpha   90.00
_cell.angle_beta   90.00
_cell.angle_gamma   90.00
#
_symmetry.space_group_name_H-M   'P 1'
#
loop_
_entity.id
_entity.type
_entity.pdbx_description
1 polymer ?
#
loop_
_entity_poly.entity_id
_entity_poly.type
_entity_poly.pdbx_seq_one_letter_code
_entity_poly.pdbx_strand_id
1 'polypeptide(L)' 'MFEKIDEIFRNIESIRDEIQILLNMAKITLVDYIMIKRGSQDMPEGLSIALFSQINEQIDALKKQIDALNKLKRELLVF' A
#
# COMPACT_ATOMS: atom_id res chain seq x y z
N MET A 1 -3.45 23.80 3.14
CA MET A 1 -2.73 22.94 2.15
C MET A 1 -1.73 22.03 2.86
N PHE A 2 -0.80 22.58 3.67
CA PHE A 2 0.08 21.78 4.53
C PHE A 2 -0.68 20.83 5.47
N GLU A 3 -1.75 21.28 6.13
CA GLU A 3 -2.57 20.40 6.99
C GLU A 3 -3.09 19.14 6.26
N LYS A 4 -3.48 19.27 4.98
CA LYS A 4 -3.92 18.14 4.16
C LYS A 4 -2.75 17.21 3.81
N ILE A 5 -1.57 17.77 3.58
CA ILE A 5 -0.34 17.00 3.35
C ILE A 5 0.02 16.21 4.62
N ASP A 6 -0.06 16.83 5.80
CA ASP A 6 0.23 16.20 7.08
C ASP A 6 -0.78 15.09 7.43
N GLU A 7 -2.05 15.27 7.08
CA GLU A 7 -3.06 14.21 7.18
C GLU A 7 -2.72 13.03 6.26
N ILE A 8 -2.37 13.30 4.99
CA ILE A 8 -2.00 12.24 4.05
C ILE A 8 -0.76 11.49 4.53
N PHE A 9 0.26 12.18 5.07
CA PHE A 9 1.45 11.52 5.61
C PHE A 9 1.13 10.61 6.79
N ARG A 10 0.29 11.06 7.73
CA ARG A 10 -0.16 10.22 8.85
C ARG A 10 -0.91 8.99 8.37
N ASN A 11 -1.76 9.14 7.36
CA ASN A 11 -2.50 8.02 6.78
C ASN A 11 -1.57 7.04 6.06
N ILE A 12 -0.60 7.54 5.28
CA ILE A 12 0.42 6.71 4.62
C ILE A 12 1.21 5.89 5.65
N GLU A 13 1.62 6.52 6.75
CA GLU A 13 2.38 5.86 7.80
C GLU A 13 1.56 4.74 8.47
N SER A 14 0.32 5.03 8.84
CA SER A 14 -0.58 4.03 9.44
C SER A 14 -0.82 2.84 8.50
N ILE A 15 -1.06 3.10 7.21
CA ILE A 15 -1.30 2.04 6.22
C ILE A 15 -0.02 1.21 5.99
N ARG A 16 1.16 1.86 5.92
CA ARG A 16 2.44 1.16 5.79
C ARG A 16 2.66 0.18 6.93
N ASP A 17 2.41 0.62 8.16
CA ASP A 17 2.61 -0.22 9.35
C ASP A 17 1.65 -1.41 9.35
N GLU A 18 0.40 -1.21 8.93
CA GLU A 18 -0.57 -2.29 8.77
C GLU A 18 -0.17 -3.28 7.66
N ILE A 19 0.28 -2.78 6.50
CA ILE A 19 0.83 -3.63 5.42
C ILE A 19 1.99 -4.48 5.96
N GLN A 20 2.90 -3.89 6.72
CA GLN A 20 4.03 -4.61 7.27
C GLN A 20 3.59 -5.73 8.23
N ILE A 21 2.59 -5.49 9.07
CA ILE A 21 2.00 -6.50 9.95
C ILE A 21 1.41 -7.65 9.11
N LEU A 22 0.60 -7.33 8.09
CA LEU A 22 -0.05 -8.33 7.25
C LEU A 22 0.95 -9.16 6.45
N LEU A 23 2.00 -8.53 5.90
CA LEU A 23 3.10 -9.22 5.20
C LEU A 23 3.84 -10.17 6.14
N ASN A 24 4.13 -9.75 7.37
CA ASN A 24 4.76 -10.60 8.38
C ASN A 24 3.88 -11.80 8.76
N MET A 25 2.58 -11.59 8.94
CA MET A 25 1.61 -12.68 9.18
C MET A 25 1.55 -13.66 8.01
N ALA A 26 1.61 -13.13 6.79
CA ALA A 26 1.62 -13.89 5.55
C ALA A 26 2.95 -14.58 5.27
N LYS A 27 4.01 -14.24 6.02
CA LYS A 27 5.39 -14.71 5.83
C LYS A 27 5.91 -14.46 4.41
N ILE A 28 5.53 -13.33 3.83
CA ILE A 28 5.98 -12.89 2.50
C ILE A 28 6.54 -11.47 2.60
N THR A 29 7.48 -11.14 1.71
CA THR A 29 7.94 -9.76 1.54
C THR A 29 7.00 -8.98 0.63
N LEU A 30 7.16 -7.65 0.58
CA LEU A 30 6.45 -6.82 -0.40
C LEU A 30 6.80 -7.21 -1.84
N VAL A 31 8.05 -7.65 -2.08
CA VAL A 31 8.49 -8.13 -3.40
C VAL A 31 7.72 -9.38 -3.78
N ASP A 32 7.64 -10.37 -2.88
CA ASP A 32 6.87 -11.60 -3.12
C ASP A 32 5.40 -11.28 -3.41
N TYR A 33 4.79 -10.37 -2.63
CA TYR A 33 3.42 -9.89 -2.90
C TYR A 33 3.28 -9.36 -4.33
N ILE A 34 4.20 -8.52 -4.80
CA ILE A 34 4.18 -7.98 -6.17
C ILE A 34 4.34 -9.09 -7.21
N MET A 35 5.26 -10.03 -6.97
CA MET A 35 5.50 -11.17 -7.85
C MET A 35 4.26 -12.05 -8.00
N ILE A 36 3.56 -12.32 -6.90
CA ILE A 36 2.31 -13.07 -6.88
C ILE A 36 1.22 -12.29 -7.62
N LYS A 37 1.04 -11.00 -7.33
CA LYS A 37 -0.01 -10.18 -7.94
C LYS A 37 0.11 -10.03 -9.46
N ARG A 38 1.33 -10.03 -9.98
CA ARG A 38 1.59 -9.94 -11.42
C ARG A 38 1.64 -11.31 -12.11
N GLY A 39 1.37 -12.40 -11.39
CA GLY A 39 1.38 -13.77 -11.91
C GLY A 39 2.77 -14.30 -12.26
N SER A 40 3.84 -13.69 -11.72
CA SER A 40 5.22 -14.17 -11.92
C SER A 40 5.67 -15.19 -10.88
N GLN A 41 4.88 -15.39 -9.83
CA GLN A 41 5.12 -16.36 -8.76
C GLN A 41 3.78 -16.92 -8.31
N ASP A 42 3.71 -18.22 -8.08
CA ASP A 42 2.51 -18.85 -7.55
C ASP A 42 2.28 -18.47 -6.08
N MET A 43 1.03 -18.54 -5.64
CA MET A 43 0.69 -18.32 -4.24
C MET A 43 1.32 -19.44 -3.38
N PRO A 44 2.12 -19.11 -2.35
CA PRO A 44 2.73 -20.12 -1.48
C PRO A 44 1.68 -21.01 -0.80
N GLU A 45 1.98 -22.30 -0.62
CA GLU A 45 1.04 -23.31 -0.10
C GLU A 45 0.54 -23.09 1.35
N GLY A 46 1.02 -22.06 2.06
CA GLY A 46 0.55 -21.67 3.39
C GLY A 46 -0.13 -20.29 3.45
N LEU A 47 -0.23 -19.58 2.32
CA LEU A 47 -0.79 -18.24 2.29
C LEU A 47 -2.31 -18.29 2.16
N SER A 48 -3.01 -17.82 3.20
CA SER A 48 -4.46 -17.67 3.16
C SER A 48 -4.88 -16.63 2.12
N ILE A 49 -5.84 -17.00 1.27
CA ILE A 49 -6.47 -16.10 0.29
C ILE A 49 -7.08 -14.88 0.99
N ALA A 50 -7.69 -15.08 2.17
CA ALA A 50 -8.30 -13.98 2.92
C ALA A 50 -7.25 -12.96 3.39
N LEU A 51 -6.12 -13.44 3.91
CA LEU A 51 -5.00 -12.58 4.34
C LEU A 51 -4.39 -11.85 3.13
N PHE A 52 -4.22 -12.55 2.01
CA PHE A 52 -3.74 -11.92 0.78
C PHE A 52 -4.72 -10.87 0.24
N SER A 53 -6.02 -11.08 0.38
CA SER A 53 -7.05 -10.08 0.04
C SER A 53 -6.91 -8.82 0.91
N GLN A 54 -6.69 -8.98 2.21
CA GLN A 54 -6.47 -7.83 3.11
C GLN A 54 -5.22 -7.03 2.72
N ILE A 55 -4.12 -7.71 2.36
CA ILE A 55 -2.92 -7.04 1.85
C ILE A 55 -3.25 -6.23 0.58
N ASN A 56 -4.06 -6.79 -0.33
CA ASN A 56 -4.49 -6.07 -1.54
C ASN A 56 -5.22 -4.77 -1.22
N GLU A 57 -6.18 -4.83 -0.31
CA GLU A 57 -6.99 -3.69 0.10
C GLU A 57 -6.13 -2.57 0.69
N GLN A 58 -5.19 -2.94 1.56
CA GLN A 58 -4.28 -1.97 2.19
C GLN A 58 -3.29 -1.36 1.17
N ILE A 59 -2.78 -2.16 0.24
CA ILE A 59 -1.92 -1.65 -0.85
C ILE A 59 -2.69 -0.68 -1.76
N ASP A 60 -3.95 -0.98 -2.08
CA ASP A 60 -4.79 -0.06 -2.86
C ASP A 60 -5.15 1.20 -2.08
N ALA A 61 -5.35 1.12 -0.76
CA ALA A 61 -5.49 2.30 0.10
C ALA A 61 -4.23 3.18 0.10
N LEU A 62 -3.05 2.57 0.20
CA LEU A 62 -1.77 3.28 0.11
C LEU A 62 -1.62 4.01 -1.23
N LYS A 63 -1.91 3.33 -2.34
CA LYS A 63 -1.88 3.95 -3.68
C LYS A 63 -2.79 5.16 -3.78
N LYS A 64 -4.01 5.08 -3.23
CA LYS A 64 -4.94 6.22 -3.20
C LYS A 64 -4.39 7.42 -2.42
N GLN A 65 -3.72 7.21 -1.30
CA GLN A 65 -3.10 8.30 -0.53
C GLN A 65 -1.93 8.95 -1.30
N ILE A 66 -1.09 8.13 -1.96
CA ILE A 66 0.00 8.63 -2.82
C ILE A 66 -0.56 9.45 -3.98
N ASP A 67 -1.63 8.98 -4.61
CA ASP A 67 -2.32 9.72 -5.69
C ASP A 67 -2.92 11.04 -5.18
N ALA A 68 -3.50 11.05 -3.97
CA ALA A 68 -4.01 12.26 -3.35
C ALA A 68 -2.89 13.29 -3.09
N LEU A 69 -1.74 12.83 -2.58
CA LEU A 69 -0.57 13.69 -2.40
C LEU A 69 -0.09 14.27 -3.73
N ASN A 70 -0.03 13.45 -4.78
CA ASN A 70 0.39 13.89 -6.11
C ASN A 70 -0.59 14.90 -6.73
N LYS A 71 -1.90 14.80 -6.44
CA LYS A 71 -2.89 15.80 -6.83
C LYS A 71 -2.63 17.14 -6.16
N LEU A 72 -2.38 17.16 -4.84
CA LEU A 72 -2.01 18.39 -4.12
C LEU A 72 -0.71 18.99 -4.68
N LYS A 73 0.29 18.16 -4.99
CA LYS A 73 1.53 18.61 -5.63
C LYS A 73 1.28 19.35 -6.94
N ARG A 74 0.30 18.91 -7.75
CA ARG A 74 -0.03 19.57 -9.02
C ARG A 74 -0.60 20.98 -8.84
N GLU A 75 -1.29 21.24 -7.73
CA GLU A 75 -1.80 22.58 -7.40
C GLU A 75 -0.67 23.59 -7.12
N LEU A 76 0.53 23.11 -6.80
CA LEU A 76 1.71 23.93 -6.55
C LEU A 76 2.52 24.26 -7.81
N LEU A 77 2.14 23.71 -8.97
CA LEU A 77 2.83 24.00 -10.23
C LEU A 77 2.45 25.41 -10.69
N VAL A 78 3.46 26.27 -10.87
CA VAL A 78 3.31 27.63 -11.42
C VAL A 78 3.90 27.65 -12.82
N PHE A 79 3.17 28.22 -13.78
CA PHE A 79 3.55 28.37 -15.18
C PHE A 79 4.17 29.73 -15.48
#